data_AF-A0A258K0V2-F1
#
_entry.id   AF-A0A258K0V2-F1
#
_cell.length_a   1.000
_cell.length_b   1.000
_cell.length_c   1.000
_cell.angle_alpha   90.00
_cell.angle_beta   90.00
_cell.angle_gamma   90.00
#
_symmetry.space_group_name_H-M   'P 1'
#
loop_
_entity.id
_entity.type
_entity.pdbx_description
1 polymer ?
#
loop_
_entity_poly.entity_id
_entity_poly.type
_entity_poly.pdbx_seq_one_letter_code
_entity_poly.pdbx_strand_id
1 'polypeptide(L)'
;WASARLDDLANLPASRLAGLLIIVAAMLVPGASAGGAGRSMWRDARRHRSPNAGWPEAAMAGALGISIAGPRSYGGVVTPAAYMGDGRRTLDASDIRAALRLYRVADGLLIALACVIAGLALIAQG
;
A
#
# COMPACT_ATOMS: atom_id res chain seq x y z
N TRP A 1 10.82 22.21 9.31
CA TRP A 1 11.93 21.43 8.73
C TRP A 1 12.43 20.28 9.60
N ALA A 2 12.31 20.33 10.94
CA ALA A 2 12.51 19.17 11.81
C ALA A 2 11.26 18.27 11.98
N SER A 3 10.05 18.84 11.96
CA SER A 3 8.80 18.07 12.16
C SER A 3 8.47 17.11 11.02
N ALA A 4 8.69 17.50 9.75
CA ALA A 4 8.36 16.67 8.59
C ALA A 4 9.19 15.37 8.53
N ARG A 5 10.46 15.41 8.96
CA ARG A 5 11.31 14.21 9.02
C ARG A 5 10.98 13.30 10.20
N LEU A 6 10.53 13.87 11.33
CA LEU A 6 10.06 13.10 12.48
C LEU A 6 8.71 12.42 12.22
N ASP A 7 7.79 13.12 11.55
CA ASP A 7 6.50 12.55 11.12
C ASP A 7 6.70 11.40 10.13
N ASP A 8 7.62 11.57 9.17
CA ASP A 8 7.98 10.49 8.25
C ASP A 8 8.58 9.27 8.98
N LEU A 9 9.38 9.46 10.04
CA LEU A 9 9.93 8.37 10.84
C LEU A 9 8.86 7.65 11.66
N ALA A 10 7.92 8.39 12.25
CA ALA A 10 6.79 7.84 12.99
C ALA A 10 5.86 7.01 12.09
N ASN A 11 5.78 7.34 10.80
CA ASN A 11 4.97 6.61 9.82
C ASN A 11 5.68 5.40 9.17
N LEU A 12 6.94 5.12 9.52
CA LEU A 12 7.63 3.94 9.02
C LEU A 12 6.92 2.63 9.40
N PRO A 13 6.50 2.41 10.65
CA PRO A 13 5.74 1.21 11.02
C PRO A 13 4.36 1.20 10.36
N ALA A 14 3.66 2.34 10.34
CA ALA A 14 2.32 2.45 9.79
C ALA A 14 2.27 2.12 8.29
N SER A 15 3.23 2.60 7.50
CA SER A 15 3.31 2.30 6.06
C SER A 15 3.59 0.82 5.77
N ARG A 16 4.44 0.18 6.58
CA ARG A 16 4.72 -1.26 6.47
C ARG A 16 3.50 -2.08 6.86
N LEU A 17 2.82 -1.70 7.93
CA LEU A 17 1.57 -2.32 8.34
C LEU A 17 0.52 -2.19 7.24
N ALA A 18 0.35 -1.01 6.63
CA ALA A 18 -0.57 -0.81 5.52
C ALA A 18 -0.24 -1.73 4.32
N GLY A 19 1.03 -1.84 3.95
CA GLY A 19 1.47 -2.78 2.91
C GLY A 19 1.17 -4.24 3.26
N LEU A 20 1.43 -4.66 4.50
CA LEU A 20 1.10 -6.01 4.99
C LEU A 20 -0.40 -6.29 4.97
N LEU A 21 -1.22 -5.32 5.39
CA LEU A 21 -2.69 -5.44 5.36
C LEU A 21 -3.21 -5.57 3.92
N ILE A 22 -2.60 -4.88 2.95
CA ILE A 22 -2.93 -5.04 1.52
C ILE A 22 -2.57 -6.46 1.05
N ILE A 23 -1.43 -7.01 1.47
CA ILE A 23 -1.04 -8.40 1.14
C ILE A 23 -2.05 -9.40 1.70
N VAL A 24 -2.46 -9.24 2.96
CA VAL A 24 -3.47 -10.11 3.59
C VAL A 24 -4.83 -9.93 2.93
N ALA A 25 -5.25 -8.70 2.63
CA ALA A 25 -6.48 -8.42 1.89
C ALA A 25 -6.49 -9.09 0.51
N ALA A 26 -5.34 -9.17 -0.17
CA ALA A 26 -5.22 -9.83 -1.46
C ALA A 26 -5.40 -11.35 -1.38
N MET A 27 -5.32 -11.96 -0.19
CA MET A 27 -5.70 -13.38 0.02
C MET A 27 -7.21 -13.56 0.08
N LEU A 28 -7.97 -12.52 0.43
CA LEU A 28 -9.41 -12.55 0.67
C LEU A 28 -10.21 -12.02 -0.52
N VAL A 29 -9.60 -11.22 -1.39
CA VAL A 29 -10.26 -10.59 -2.54
C VAL A 29 -10.06 -11.43 -3.81
N PRO A 30 -11.13 -11.96 -4.42
CA PRO A 30 -11.03 -12.70 -5.67
C PRO A 30 -10.40 -11.86 -6.80
N GLY A 31 -9.49 -12.47 -7.55
CA GLY A 31 -8.76 -11.83 -8.65
C GLY A 31 -7.56 -10.97 -8.22
N ALA A 32 -7.29 -10.84 -6.91
CA ALA A 32 -6.05 -10.24 -6.41
C ALA A 32 -4.96 -11.31 -6.20
N SER A 33 -3.70 -10.88 -6.13
CA SER A 33 -2.53 -11.74 -5.98
C SER A 33 -1.68 -11.34 -4.77
N ALA A 34 -1.83 -12.04 -3.64
CA ALA A 34 -1.02 -11.79 -2.44
C ALA A 34 0.49 -11.99 -2.70
N GLY A 35 0.85 -13.01 -3.49
CA GLY A 35 2.23 -13.24 -3.91
C GLY A 35 2.77 -12.11 -4.80
N GLY A 36 1.96 -11.58 -5.71
CA GLY A 36 2.30 -10.41 -6.51
C GLY A 36 2.49 -9.16 -5.64
N ALA A 37 1.59 -8.93 -4.70
CA ALA A 37 1.66 -7.83 -3.73
C ALA A 37 2.96 -7.86 -2.94
N GLY A 38 3.31 -9.01 -2.35
CA GLY A 38 4.54 -9.17 -1.57
C GLY A 38 5.82 -8.96 -2.41
N ARG A 39 5.89 -9.56 -3.60
CA ARG A 39 7.04 -9.39 -4.50
C ARG A 39 7.24 -7.93 -4.93
N SER A 40 6.16 -7.28 -5.35
CA SER A 40 6.19 -5.87 -5.78
C SER A 40 6.56 -4.96 -4.62
N MET A 41 5.94 -5.14 -3.44
CA MET A 41 6.25 -4.36 -2.24
C MET A 41 7.73 -4.43 -1.88
N TRP A 42 8.30 -5.63 -1.82
CA TRP A 42 9.70 -5.81 -1.46
C TRP A 42 10.67 -5.21 -2.49
N ARG A 43 10.37 -5.40 -3.79
CA ARG A 43 11.23 -4.94 -4.89
C ARG A 43 11.18 -3.42 -5.09
N ASP A 44 9.99 -2.82 -4.98
CA ASP A 44 9.74 -1.48 -5.52
C ASP A 44 9.53 -0.40 -4.46
N ALA A 45 9.13 -0.74 -3.22
CA ALA A 45 8.75 0.27 -2.22
C ALA A 45 9.85 1.30 -1.94
N ARG A 46 11.12 0.87 -1.91
CA ARG A 46 12.28 1.73 -1.62
C ARG A 46 12.67 2.64 -2.81
N ARG A 47 12.06 2.44 -3.98
CA ARG A 47 12.29 3.27 -5.17
C ARG A 47 11.40 4.52 -5.18
N HIS A 48 10.42 4.58 -4.28
CA HIS A 48 9.58 5.76 -4.12
C HIS A 48 10.36 6.91 -3.48
N ARG A 49 10.01 8.15 -3.84
CA ARG A 49 10.64 9.34 -3.23
C ARG A 49 10.32 9.47 -1.73
N SER A 50 9.10 9.07 -1.34
CA SER A 50 8.71 9.00 0.07
C SER A 50 9.06 7.62 0.65
N PRO A 51 9.72 7.56 1.83
CA PRO A 51 10.09 6.31 2.48
C PRO A 51 8.87 5.51 3.01
N ASN A 52 7.70 6.15 3.05
CA ASN A 52 6.45 5.60 3.57
C ASN A 52 5.52 5.16 2.45
N ALA A 53 5.22 6.05 1.51
CA ALA A 53 4.17 5.80 0.50
C ALA A 53 4.48 4.60 -0.42
N GLY A 54 5.76 4.29 -0.66
CA GLY A 54 6.13 3.20 -1.56
C GLY A 54 5.69 1.81 -1.10
N TRP A 55 5.53 1.57 0.20
CA TRP A 55 5.16 0.26 0.74
C TRP A 55 3.72 -0.15 0.34
N PRO A 56 2.68 0.61 0.70
CA PRO A 56 1.32 0.27 0.30
C PRO A 56 1.08 0.41 -1.21
N GLU A 57 1.69 1.38 -1.89
CA GLU A 57 1.53 1.56 -3.34
C GLU A 57 2.08 0.37 -4.13
N ALA A 58 3.29 -0.09 -3.80
CA ALA A 58 3.88 -1.23 -4.47
C ALA A 58 3.13 -2.54 -4.16
N ALA A 59 2.64 -2.70 -2.93
CA ALA A 59 1.77 -3.83 -2.58
C ALA A 59 0.48 -3.83 -3.41
N MET A 60 -0.20 -2.69 -3.52
CA MET A 60 -1.42 -2.53 -4.32
C MET A 60 -1.17 -2.84 -5.81
N ALA A 61 -0.09 -2.30 -6.38
CA ALA A 61 0.28 -2.52 -7.77
C ALA A 61 0.48 -4.02 -8.08
N GLY A 62 1.23 -4.71 -7.21
CA GLY A 62 1.46 -6.15 -7.33
C GLY A 62 0.20 -6.99 -7.09
N ALA A 63 -0.67 -6.57 -6.16
CA ALA A 63 -1.92 -7.26 -5.87
C ALA A 63 -2.86 -7.26 -7.08
N LEU A 64 -2.94 -6.16 -7.81
CA LEU A 64 -3.84 -5.98 -8.94
C LEU A 64 -3.21 -6.34 -10.30
N GLY A 65 -1.92 -6.68 -10.32
CA GLY A 65 -1.20 -6.94 -11.58
C GLY A 65 -1.15 -5.70 -12.48
N ILE A 66 -0.92 -4.53 -11.88
CA ILE A 66 -0.80 -3.25 -12.58
C ILE A 66 0.56 -2.60 -12.31
N SER A 67 0.88 -1.55 -13.08
CA SER A 67 2.10 -0.75 -12.88
C SER A 67 1.75 0.73 -12.75
N ILE A 68 2.17 1.35 -11.63
CA ILE A 68 1.83 2.74 -11.25
C ILE A 68 3.08 3.58 -10.92
N ALA A 69 2.87 4.79 -10.39
CA ALA A 69 3.86 5.83 -10.07
C ALA A 69 4.49 6.47 -11.32
N GLY A 70 5.40 5.78 -12.01
CA GLY A 70 5.95 6.11 -13.34
C GLY A 70 6.45 7.55 -13.59
N PRO A 71 7.09 7.83 -14.74
CA PRO A 71 7.43 9.19 -15.13
C PRO A 71 6.16 10.05 -15.30
N ARG A 72 6.19 11.29 -14.79
CA ARG A 72 5.07 12.25 -14.90
C ARG A 72 5.51 13.45 -15.71
N SER A 73 4.65 13.94 -16.62
CA SER A 73 4.88 15.17 -17.38
C SER A 73 4.00 16.28 -16.83
N TYR A 74 4.61 17.37 -16.37
CA TYR A 74 3.92 18.59 -15.96
C TYR A 74 4.48 19.76 -16.76
N GLY A 75 3.63 20.46 -17.52
CA GLY A 75 4.06 21.63 -18.30
C GLY A 75 5.18 21.34 -19.31
N GLY A 76 5.24 20.11 -19.84
CA GLY A 76 6.29 19.67 -20.77
C GLY A 76 7.57 19.16 -20.10
N VAL A 77 7.70 19.25 -18.77
CA VAL A 77 8.85 18.73 -18.02
C VAL A 77 8.54 17.33 -17.51
N VAL A 78 9.30 16.34 -17.99
CA VAL A 78 9.21 14.96 -17.50
C VAL A 78 10.01 14.82 -16.21
N THR A 79 9.33 14.54 -15.11
CA THR A 79 9.96 14.15 -13.86
C THR A 79 10.16 12.64 -13.86
N PRO A 80 11.40 12.13 -13.76
CA PRO A 80 11.65 10.70 -13.68
C PRO A 80 11.08 10.15 -12.37
N ALA A 81 10.38 9.02 -12.47
CA ALA A 81 9.92 8.26 -11.31
C ALA A 81 9.88 6.78 -11.68
N ALA A 82 10.26 5.94 -10.71
CA ALA A 82 10.25 4.50 -10.88
C ALA A 82 8.81 3.99 -10.96
N TYR A 83 8.58 3.00 -11.81
CA TYR A 83 7.35 2.23 -11.78
C TYR A 83 7.33 1.31 -10.55
N MET A 84 6.14 1.10 -10.00
CA MET A 84 5.86 0.07 -9.00
C MET A 84 4.96 -0.98 -9.62
N GLY A 85 5.27 -2.25 -9.39
CA GLY A 85 4.62 -3.35 -10.07
C GLY A 85 5.10 -3.51 -11.52
N ASP A 86 4.98 -4.72 -12.03
CA ASP A 86 5.39 -5.14 -13.38
C ASP A 86 4.21 -5.52 -14.28
N GLY A 87 2.99 -5.20 -13.84
CA GLY A 87 1.78 -5.49 -14.57
C GLY A 87 1.44 -4.49 -15.68
N ARG A 88 0.18 -4.50 -16.10
CA ARG A 88 -0.31 -3.62 -17.17
C ARG A 88 -0.30 -2.15 -16.75
N ARG A 89 -0.12 -1.27 -17.74
CA ARG A 89 -0.04 0.20 -17.57
C ARG A 89 -1.27 0.95 -18.09
N THR A 90 -2.02 0.33 -18.99
CA THR A 90 -3.29 0.89 -19.46
C THR A 90 -4.35 0.58 -18.40
N LEU A 91 -4.72 1.61 -17.64
CA LEU A 91 -5.65 1.50 -16.53
C LEU A 91 -6.98 2.17 -16.88
N ASP A 92 -8.06 1.63 -16.32
CA ASP A 92 -9.40 2.17 -16.48
C ASP A 92 -10.16 2.25 -15.15
N ALA A 93 -11.43 2.65 -15.20
CA ALA A 93 -12.25 2.83 -14.01
C ALA A 93 -12.50 1.52 -13.22
N SER A 94 -12.37 0.35 -13.84
CA SER A 94 -12.48 -0.94 -13.16
C SER A 94 -11.33 -1.17 -12.17
N ASP A 95 -10.18 -0.56 -12.43
CA ASP A 95 -8.97 -0.68 -11.58
C ASP A 95 -9.12 0.11 -10.31
N ILE A 96 -9.74 1.29 -10.41
CA ILE A 96 -10.12 2.08 -9.23
C ILE A 96 -11.07 1.27 -8.36
N ARG A 97 -12.08 0.61 -8.97
CA ARG A 97 -13.02 -0.23 -8.22
C ARG A 97 -12.35 -1.44 -7.58
N ALA A 98 -11.39 -2.07 -8.26
CA ALA A 98 -10.60 -3.17 -7.72
C ALA A 98 -9.71 -2.71 -6.56
N ALA A 99 -9.01 -1.58 -6.71
CA ALA A 99 -8.19 -0.98 -5.67
C ALA A 99 -9.02 -0.59 -4.43
N LEU A 100 -10.19 0.02 -4.62
CA LEU A 100 -11.10 0.37 -3.53
C LEU A 100 -11.64 -0.87 -2.79
N ARG A 101 -11.90 -1.97 -3.51
CA ARG A 101 -12.31 -3.24 -2.88
C ARG A 101 -11.19 -3.79 -1.99
N LEU A 102 -9.96 -3.81 -2.50
CA LEU A 102 -8.81 -4.28 -1.76
C LEU A 102 -8.53 -3.39 -0.53
N TYR A 103 -8.61 -2.07 -0.72
CA TYR A 103 -8.48 -1.08 0.35
C TYR A 103 -9.51 -1.29 1.46
N ARG A 104 -10.80 -1.47 1.12
CA ARG A 104 -11.86 -1.69 2.12
C ARG A 104 -11.65 -2.94 2.95
N VAL A 105 -11.15 -4.02 2.34
CA VAL A 105 -10.82 -5.24 3.09
C VAL A 105 -9.61 -5.00 4.00
N ALA A 106 -8.56 -4.32 3.52
CA ALA A 106 -7.40 -3.97 4.34
C ALA A 106 -7.78 -3.05 5.52
N ASP A 107 -8.68 -2.09 5.31
CA ASP A 107 -9.21 -1.22 6.36
C ASP A 107 -10.04 -1.99 7.39
N GLY A 108 -10.91 -2.90 6.94
CA GLY A 108 -11.63 -3.81 7.82
C GLY A 108 -10.72 -4.67 8.69
N LEU A 109 -9.60 -5.17 8.12
CA LEU A 109 -8.57 -5.90 8.87
C LEU A 109 -7.88 -5.01 9.92
N LEU A 110 -7.60 -3.75 9.60
CA LEU A 110 -7.04 -2.79 10.56
C LEU A 110 -8.01 -2.52 11.72
N ILE A 111 -9.28 -2.29 11.42
CA ILE A 111 -10.34 -2.09 12.43
C ILE A 111 -10.43 -3.31 13.33
N ALA A 112 -10.49 -4.52 12.76
CA ALA A 112 -10.53 -5.76 13.53
C ALA A 112 -9.31 -5.91 14.45
N LEU A 113 -8.10 -5.64 13.94
CA LEU A 113 -6.88 -5.66 14.73
C LEU A 113 -6.94 -4.66 15.90
N ALA A 114 -7.40 -3.43 15.65
CA ALA A 114 -7.57 -2.41 16.68
C ALA A 114 -8.59 -2.83 17.76
N CYS A 115 -9.72 -3.41 17.36
CA CYS A 115 -10.72 -3.95 18.29
C CYS A 115 -10.16 -5.07 19.16
N VAL A 116 -9.37 -5.99 18.59
CA VAL A 116 -8.73 -7.07 19.36
C VAL A 116 -7.75 -6.50 20.38
N ILE A 117 -6.89 -5.57 19.98
CA ILE A 117 -5.91 -4.94 20.89
C ILE A 117 -6.65 -4.21 22.03
N ALA A 118 -7.69 -3.45 21.72
CA ALA A 118 -8.49 -2.75 22.71
C ALA A 118 -9.18 -3.71 23.69
N GLY A 119 -9.78 -4.79 23.18
CA GLY A 119 -10.42 -5.82 24.01
C GLY A 119 -9.44 -6.50 24.96
N LEU A 120 -8.25 -6.88 24.48
CA LEU A 120 -7.20 -7.46 25.32
C LEU A 120 -6.71 -6.49 26.40
N ALA A 121 -6.55 -5.20 26.06
CA ALA A 121 -6.14 -4.18 27.01
C ALA A 121 -7.18 -3.94 28.11
N LEU A 122 -8.48 -4.04 27.79
CA LEU A 122 -9.56 -3.96 28.77
C LEU A 122 -9.57 -5.17 29.71
N ILE A 123 -9.38 -6.38 29.17
CA ILE A 123 -9.31 -7.62 29.97
C ILE A 123 -8.11 -7.58 30.93
N ALA A 124 -6.97 -7.04 30.49
CA ALA A 124 -5.78 -6.94 31.33
C ALA A 124 -5.88 -5.91 32.48
N GLN A 125 -6.90 -5.04 32.45
CA GLN A 125 -7.13 -4.00 33.47
C GLN A 125 -8.20 -4.38 34.49
N GLY A 126 -8.98 -5.44 34.26
CA GLY A 126 -10.00 -5.97 35.17
C GLY A 126 -9.49 -7.15 35.97
#